data_AF-A0A1F5NK94-F1
#
_entry.id   AF-A0A1F5NK94-F1
#
_cell.length_a   1.000
_cell.length_b   1.000
_cell.length_c   1.000
_cell.angle_alpha   90.00
_cell.angle_beta   90.00
_cell.angle_gamma   90.00
#
_symmetry.space_group_name_H-M   'P 1'
#
loop_
_entity.id
_entity.type
_entity.pdbx_description
1 polymer ?
#
loop_
_entity_poly.entity_id
_entity_poly.type
_entity_poly.pdbx_seq_one_letter_code
_entity_poly.pdbx_strand_id
1 'polypeptide(L)'
;MPKNIRNHSRSSARAWWMWSVLLLAIAVTYFITQPQPLRQERITYPAQPVPRIVLPSPIPIPEKTSEQKIKEGAQIFERLMGESDPFFIGNKYYPPFGIAWLRGIVEANKKGELLITPVTTFPGASSTLMASGYNGQKMEIEISLLKLWGFVNVDYPVTKYDSRVAKHTFMNGMVHEALHLRGQKKEFFDFSENSTDTQRVYEERLKEELRVWPIMIINVIRPLRVVGQPLNNDDIEADGILRGCKDDPSCPLFVEFIKKRFRDPYQK
;
A
#
# COMPACT_ATOMS: atom_id res chain seq x y z
N MET A 1 -81.51 18.01 -42.55
CA MET A 1 -80.13 18.52 -42.45
C MET A 1 -79.86 19.00 -41.03
N PRO A 2 -78.96 18.40 -40.25
CA PRO A 2 -78.51 19.00 -38.99
C PRO A 2 -77.11 19.62 -39.12
N LYS A 3 -76.98 20.86 -38.64
CA LYS A 3 -75.73 21.50 -38.22
C LYS A 3 -75.62 21.36 -36.70
N ASN A 4 -74.51 20.84 -36.19
CA ASN A 4 -73.73 21.47 -35.12
C ASN A 4 -72.61 20.54 -34.64
N ILE A 5 -71.36 20.89 -34.97
CA ILE A 5 -70.19 20.51 -34.19
C ILE A 5 -69.44 21.80 -33.90
N ARG A 6 -69.64 22.34 -32.70
CA ARG A 6 -68.79 23.39 -32.11
C ARG A 6 -68.20 22.83 -30.83
N ASN A 7 -66.86 22.75 -30.79
CA ASN A 7 -65.97 23.00 -29.65
C ASN A 7 -64.79 22.02 -29.61
N HIS A 8 -63.71 22.32 -30.36
CA HIS A 8 -62.40 21.71 -30.07
C HIS A 8 -61.21 22.67 -30.13
N SER A 9 -61.39 23.98 -30.39
CA SER A 9 -60.24 24.87 -30.61
C SER A 9 -59.58 25.48 -29.36
N ARG A 10 -60.14 25.30 -28.15
CA ARG A 10 -59.57 25.89 -26.92
C ARG A 10 -58.62 24.96 -26.13
N SER A 11 -58.66 23.65 -26.36
CA SER A 11 -57.88 22.68 -25.58
C SER A 11 -56.44 22.52 -26.09
N SER A 12 -56.21 22.68 -27.39
CA SER A 12 -54.88 22.48 -28.00
C SER A 12 -53.93 23.64 -27.68
N ALA A 13 -54.41 24.88 -27.69
CA ALA A 13 -53.56 26.05 -27.42
C ALA A 13 -52.95 26.05 -26.00
N ARG A 14 -53.71 25.60 -25.00
CA ARG A 14 -53.21 25.46 -23.61
C ARG A 14 -52.19 24.34 -23.48
N ALA A 15 -52.38 23.22 -24.18
CA ALA A 15 -51.43 22.12 -24.20
C ALA A 15 -50.11 22.56 -24.84
N TRP A 16 -50.15 23.26 -25.97
CA TRP A 16 -48.95 23.79 -26.63
C TRP A 16 -48.20 24.78 -25.74
N TRP A 17 -48.89 25.69 -25.07
CA TRP A 17 -48.25 26.64 -24.16
C TRP A 17 -47.55 25.95 -22.98
N MET A 18 -48.19 24.93 -22.38
CA MET A 18 -47.60 24.13 -21.29
C MET A 18 -46.33 23.40 -21.74
N TRP A 19 -46.33 22.83 -22.95
CA TRP A 19 -45.14 22.16 -23.51
C TRP A 19 -44.00 23.14 -23.79
N SER A 20 -44.31 24.34 -24.29
CA SER A 20 -43.30 25.39 -24.49
C SER A 20 -42.66 25.86 -23.18
N VAL A 21 -43.46 26.03 -22.12
CA VAL A 21 -42.96 26.40 -20.79
C VAL A 21 -42.09 25.29 -20.18
N LEU A 22 -42.48 24.02 -20.34
CA LEU A 22 -41.71 22.89 -19.86
C LEU A 22 -40.35 22.77 -20.56
N LEU A 23 -40.32 22.92 -21.89
CA LEU A 23 -39.07 22.89 -22.65
C LEU A 23 -38.15 24.06 -22.30
N LEU A 24 -38.71 25.25 -22.05
CA LEU A 24 -37.95 26.40 -21.59
C LEU A 24 -37.34 26.14 -20.20
N ALA A 25 -38.11 25.56 -19.27
CA ALA A 25 -37.61 25.23 -17.94
C ALA A 25 -36.46 24.21 -17.99
N ILE A 26 -36.58 23.18 -18.82
CA ILE A 26 -35.51 22.18 -19.00
C ILE A 26 -34.26 22.83 -19.60
N ALA A 27 -34.41 23.68 -20.62
CA ALA A 27 -33.28 24.38 -21.24
C ALA A 27 -32.57 25.31 -20.25
N VAL A 28 -33.31 26.11 -19.49
CA VAL A 28 -32.74 27.01 -18.47
C VAL A 28 -32.01 26.21 -17.39
N THR A 29 -32.57 25.08 -16.94
CA THR A 29 -31.91 24.23 -15.93
C THR A 29 -30.60 23.66 -16.48
N TYR A 30 -30.60 23.17 -17.72
CA TYR A 30 -29.40 22.67 -18.40
C TYR A 30 -28.31 23.75 -18.52
N PHE A 31 -28.66 24.98 -18.91
CA PHE A 31 -27.70 26.08 -19.04
C PHE A 31 -27.16 26.60 -17.69
N ILE A 32 -27.92 26.51 -16.60
CA ILE A 32 -27.47 26.92 -15.26
C ILE A 32 -26.58 25.83 -14.62
N THR A 33 -26.83 24.54 -14.91
CA THR A 33 -26.05 23.43 -14.31
C THR A 33 -24.81 23.02 -15.10
N GLN A 34 -24.62 23.55 -16.31
CA GLN A 34 -23.35 23.37 -17.03
C GLN A 34 -22.25 24.10 -16.26
N PRO A 35 -21.17 23.41 -15.84
CA PRO A 35 -20.03 24.09 -15.24
C PRO A 35 -19.48 25.07 -16.28
N GLN A 36 -19.51 26.37 -15.96
CA GLN A 36 -18.91 27.36 -16.85
C GLN A 36 -17.43 26.98 -17.06
N PRO A 37 -16.92 26.99 -18.30
CA PRO A 37 -15.49 26.88 -18.50
C PRO A 37 -14.85 28.06 -17.77
N LEU A 38 -13.99 27.76 -16.79
CA LEU A 38 -13.19 28.76 -16.10
C LEU A 38 -12.46 29.58 -17.17
N ARG A 39 -12.92 30.82 -17.40
CA ARG A 39 -12.25 31.77 -18.26
C ARG A 39 -10.95 32.11 -17.56
N GLN A 40 -9.89 31.40 -17.91
CA GLN A 40 -8.56 31.62 -17.38
C GLN A 40 -8.03 32.90 -18.03
N GLU A 41 -8.40 34.05 -17.46
CA GLU A 41 -7.72 35.30 -17.73
C GLU A 41 -6.26 35.12 -17.33
N ARG A 42 -5.38 35.07 -18.32
CA ARG A 42 -3.94 35.04 -18.10
C ARG A 42 -3.52 36.41 -17.59
N ILE A 43 -3.67 36.64 -16.29
CA ILE A 43 -3.08 37.81 -15.64
C ILE A 43 -1.57 37.57 -15.64
N THR A 44 -0.87 38.30 -16.50
CA THR A 44 0.60 38.29 -16.53
C THR A 44 1.05 39.30 -15.49
N TYR A 45 1.34 38.83 -14.28
CA TYR A 45 2.00 39.66 -13.28
C TYR A 45 3.48 39.81 -13.67
N PRO A 46 4.04 41.04 -13.66
CA PRO A 46 5.49 41.17 -13.75
C PRO A 46 6.11 40.42 -12.58
N ALA A 47 7.10 39.57 -12.86
CA ALA A 47 7.81 38.80 -11.84
C ALA A 47 8.45 39.77 -10.84
N GLN A 48 7.87 39.91 -9.66
CA GLN A 48 8.59 40.48 -8.53
C GLN A 48 9.64 39.46 -8.08
N PRO A 49 10.89 39.89 -7.79
CA PRO A 49 11.89 39.00 -7.22
C PRO A 49 11.35 38.48 -5.88
N VAL A 50 11.12 37.18 -5.83
CA VAL A 50 10.73 36.49 -4.58
C VAL A 50 11.83 36.78 -3.56
N PRO A 51 11.52 37.37 -2.39
CA PRO A 51 12.48 37.48 -1.31
C PRO A 51 12.97 36.07 -1.00
N ARG A 52 14.27 35.82 -1.18
CA ARG A 52 14.87 34.54 -0.85
C ARG A 52 14.74 34.37 0.67
N ILE A 53 13.71 33.66 1.11
CA ILE A 53 13.62 33.21 2.49
C ILE A 53 14.79 32.23 2.63
N VAL A 54 15.88 32.71 3.22
CA VAL A 54 16.97 31.84 3.66
C VAL A 54 16.39 31.07 4.84
N LEU A 55 15.87 29.87 4.56
CA LEU A 55 15.53 28.92 5.61
C LEU A 55 16.82 28.71 6.43
N PRO A 56 16.77 28.82 7.77
CA PRO A 56 17.92 28.48 8.59
C PRO A 56 18.36 27.07 8.20
N SER A 57 19.67 26.88 8.03
CA SER A 57 20.25 25.55 7.80
C SER A 57 19.63 24.57 8.78
N PRO A 58 19.23 23.36 8.34
CA PRO A 58 18.67 22.37 9.24
C PRO A 58 19.62 22.22 10.43
N ILE A 59 19.10 22.39 11.65
CA ILE A 59 19.86 22.07 12.86
C ILE A 59 20.31 20.61 12.68
N PRO A 60 21.62 20.30 12.72
CA PRO A 60 22.07 18.94 12.56
C PRO A 60 21.42 18.10 13.67
N ILE A 61 20.58 17.14 13.28
CA ILE A 61 20.04 16.17 14.21
C ILE A 61 21.25 15.35 14.67
N PRO A 62 21.53 15.25 15.99
CA PRO A 62 22.66 14.48 16.48
C PRO A 62 22.57 13.05 15.95
N GLU A 63 23.66 12.59 15.37
CA GLU A 63 23.74 11.24 14.81
C GLU A 63 23.61 10.22 15.94
N LYS A 64 22.55 9.41 15.92
CA LYS A 64 22.33 8.37 16.93
C LYS A 64 23.29 7.21 16.74
N THR A 65 23.82 6.67 17.83
CA THR A 65 24.65 5.45 17.83
C THR A 65 23.83 4.25 17.38
N SER A 66 24.51 3.21 16.88
CA SER A 66 23.85 1.95 16.48
C SER A 66 23.10 1.29 17.65
N GLU A 67 23.65 1.33 18.86
CA GLU A 67 22.99 0.82 20.06
C GLU A 67 21.68 1.54 20.36
N GLN A 68 21.67 2.88 20.23
CA GLN A 68 20.45 3.66 20.43
C GLN A 68 19.39 3.34 19.37
N LYS A 69 19.80 3.19 18.10
CA LYS A 69 18.91 2.79 17.01
C LYS A 69 18.31 1.40 17.25
N ILE A 70 19.09 0.42 17.72
CA ILE A 70 18.62 -0.93 18.06
C ILE A 70 17.59 -0.87 19.20
N LYS A 71 17.88 -0.11 20.27
CA LYS A 71 16.97 0.04 21.42
C LYS A 71 15.63 0.66 21.00
N GLU A 72 15.66 1.72 20.19
CA GLU A 72 14.45 2.34 19.66
C GLU A 72 13.72 1.41 18.67
N GLY A 73 14.47 0.66 17.85
CA GLY A 73 13.93 -0.38 16.98
C GLY A 73 13.15 -1.45 17.75
N ALA A 74 13.69 -1.93 18.88
CA ALA A 74 13.01 -2.89 19.75
C ALA A 74 11.69 -2.32 20.30
N GLN A 75 11.67 -1.05 20.73
CA GLN A 75 10.45 -0.39 21.19
C GLN A 75 9.39 -0.28 20.07
N ILE A 76 9.83 0.01 18.85
CA ILE A 76 8.94 0.07 17.68
C ILE A 76 8.39 -1.33 17.38
N PHE A 77 9.21 -2.37 17.44
CA PHE A 77 8.81 -3.76 17.25
C PHE A 77 7.70 -4.15 18.23
N GLU A 78 7.93 -3.98 19.54
CA GLU A 78 6.93 -4.31 20.57
C GLU A 78 5.59 -3.59 20.34
N ARG A 79 5.66 -2.30 20.01
CA ARG A 79 4.47 -1.50 19.69
C ARG A 79 3.72 -2.07 18.48
N LEU A 80 4.43 -2.28 17.36
CA LEU A 80 3.80 -2.73 16.12
C LEU A 80 3.27 -4.15 16.23
N MET A 81 3.95 -5.05 16.97
CA MET A 81 3.43 -6.37 17.29
C MET A 81 2.11 -6.29 18.07
N GLY A 82 2.05 -5.44 19.11
CA GLY A 82 0.80 -5.23 19.87
C GLY A 82 -0.33 -4.63 19.01
N GLU A 83 -0.02 -3.67 18.14
CA GLU A 83 -1.01 -3.05 17.25
C GLU A 83 -1.46 -3.95 16.10
N SER A 84 -0.65 -4.95 15.74
CA SER A 84 -0.93 -5.92 14.69
C SER A 84 -1.77 -7.11 15.17
N ASP A 85 -2.15 -7.15 16.45
CA ASP A 85 -3.06 -8.16 16.97
C ASP A 85 -4.38 -8.12 16.16
N PRO A 86 -4.80 -9.22 15.52
CA PRO A 86 -6.02 -9.28 14.73
C PRO A 86 -7.31 -9.00 15.53
N PHE A 87 -7.26 -9.01 16.87
CA PHE A 87 -8.35 -8.64 17.76
C PHE A 87 -8.31 -7.18 18.21
N PHE A 88 -7.27 -6.42 17.81
CA PHE A 88 -7.17 -5.00 18.11
C PHE A 88 -8.22 -4.20 17.31
N ILE A 89 -9.03 -3.39 18.01
CA ILE A 89 -10.13 -2.61 17.40
C ILE A 89 -9.65 -1.64 16.32
N GLY A 90 -8.38 -1.20 16.40
CA GLY A 90 -7.74 -0.37 15.38
C GLY A 90 -7.44 -1.08 14.05
N ASN A 91 -7.74 -2.38 13.91
CA ASN A 91 -7.56 -3.17 12.68
C ASN A 91 -8.85 -3.34 11.85
N LYS A 92 -9.91 -2.61 12.17
CA LYS A 92 -11.22 -2.73 11.49
C LYS A 92 -11.21 -2.54 9.97
N TYR A 93 -10.19 -1.88 9.42
CA TYR A 93 -10.02 -1.67 7.98
C TYR A 93 -9.10 -2.69 7.32
N TYR A 94 -8.43 -3.55 8.10
CA TYR A 94 -7.56 -4.57 7.55
C TYR A 94 -8.39 -5.69 6.93
N PRO A 95 -8.06 -6.16 5.71
CA PRO A 95 -8.94 -7.08 4.99
C PRO A 95 -9.06 -8.44 5.70
N PRO A 96 -10.23 -9.12 5.60
CA PRO A 96 -10.43 -10.43 6.23
C PRO A 96 -9.36 -11.46 5.88
N PHE A 97 -8.86 -11.43 4.63
CA PHE A 97 -7.75 -12.26 4.20
C PHE A 97 -6.51 -12.05 5.08
N GLY A 98 -6.05 -10.80 5.21
CA GLY A 98 -4.89 -10.47 6.04
C GLY A 98 -5.11 -10.77 7.52
N ILE A 99 -6.32 -10.52 8.04
CA ILE A 99 -6.67 -10.85 9.43
C ILE A 99 -6.58 -12.36 9.69
N ALA A 100 -7.04 -13.21 8.77
CA ALA A 100 -6.95 -14.66 8.92
C ALA A 100 -5.49 -15.12 9.00
N TRP A 101 -4.61 -14.53 8.20
CA TRP A 101 -3.17 -14.80 8.22
C TRP A 101 -2.51 -14.35 9.52
N LEU A 102 -2.77 -13.12 9.96
CA LEU A 102 -2.24 -12.62 11.24
C LEU A 102 -2.70 -13.47 12.43
N ARG A 103 -3.95 -13.96 12.42
CA ARG A 103 -4.43 -14.93 13.43
C ARG A 103 -3.63 -16.21 13.41
N GLY A 104 -3.43 -16.79 12.22
CA GLY A 104 -2.62 -18.00 12.07
C GLY A 104 -1.19 -17.83 12.61
N ILE A 105 -0.55 -16.68 12.33
CA ILE A 105 0.78 -16.33 12.85
C ILE A 105 0.76 -16.28 14.39
N VAL A 106 -0.17 -15.53 14.98
CA VAL A 106 -0.26 -15.37 16.44
C VAL A 106 -0.54 -16.71 17.13
N GLU A 107 -1.41 -17.54 16.56
CA GLU A 107 -1.72 -18.87 17.09
C GLU A 107 -0.53 -19.83 16.98
N ALA A 108 0.16 -19.86 15.84
CA ALA A 108 1.36 -20.66 15.65
C ALA A 108 2.49 -20.22 16.59
N ASN A 109 2.63 -18.91 16.83
CA ASN A 109 3.60 -18.38 17.78
C ASN A 109 3.27 -18.78 19.23
N LYS A 110 2.00 -18.67 19.65
CA LYS A 110 1.55 -19.13 20.98
C LYS A 110 1.76 -20.62 21.20
N LYS A 111 1.61 -21.45 20.16
CA LYS A 111 1.88 -22.90 20.21
C LYS A 111 3.38 -23.23 20.11
N GLY A 112 4.22 -22.24 19.83
CA GLY A 112 5.65 -22.43 19.61
C GLY A 112 5.97 -23.17 18.32
N GLU A 113 5.08 -23.17 17.33
CA GLU A 113 5.27 -23.73 15.99
C GLU A 113 5.98 -22.73 15.04
N LEU A 114 5.82 -21.44 15.33
CA LEU A 114 6.42 -20.32 14.61
C LEU A 114 7.17 -19.39 15.57
N LEU A 115 8.41 -19.06 15.27
CA LEU A 115 9.17 -18.05 15.99
C LEU A 115 9.05 -16.70 15.29
N ILE A 116 8.92 -15.63 16.08
CA ILE A 116 8.97 -14.25 15.60
C ILE A 116 10.12 -13.61 16.35
N THR A 117 11.22 -13.36 15.65
CA THR A 117 12.50 -13.04 16.29
C THR A 117 12.98 -11.66 15.86
N PRO A 118 13.08 -10.69 16.77
CA PRO A 118 13.76 -9.44 16.47
C PRO A 118 15.28 -9.68 16.39
N VAL A 119 15.89 -9.29 15.27
CA VAL A 119 17.34 -9.37 15.05
C VAL A 119 17.92 -7.96 14.86
N THR A 120 19.19 -7.76 15.17
CA THR A 120 19.83 -6.44 14.96
C THR A 120 19.95 -6.14 13.45
N THR A 121 20.42 -7.12 12.69
CA THR A 121 20.60 -7.11 11.23
C THR A 121 20.42 -8.52 10.67
N PHE A 122 20.04 -8.65 9.41
CA PHE A 122 20.09 -9.93 8.70
C PHE A 122 21.52 -10.27 8.25
N PRO A 123 21.98 -11.51 8.42
CA PRO A 123 23.12 -12.01 7.66
C PRO A 123 22.73 -12.09 6.17
N GLY A 124 23.43 -11.37 5.29
CA GLY A 124 23.29 -11.53 3.83
C GLY A 124 22.07 -10.90 3.14
N ALA A 125 21.04 -10.43 3.85
CA ALA A 125 19.88 -9.75 3.25
C ALA A 125 19.83 -8.27 3.66
N SER A 126 20.60 -7.42 2.96
CA SER A 126 20.87 -6.05 3.43
C SER A 126 19.76 -5.02 3.16
N SER A 127 18.64 -5.38 2.52
CA SER A 127 17.58 -4.43 2.14
C SER A 127 16.21 -4.66 2.76
N THR A 128 15.88 -5.87 3.24
CA THR A 128 14.51 -6.20 3.68
C THR A 128 14.26 -5.81 5.15
N LEU A 129 12.99 -5.62 5.51
CA LEU A 129 12.55 -5.35 6.90
C LEU A 129 12.34 -6.65 7.67
N MET A 130 11.82 -7.67 6.98
CA MET A 130 11.46 -8.98 7.50
C MET A 130 12.00 -10.05 6.56
N ALA A 131 12.22 -11.24 7.08
CA ALA A 131 12.52 -12.44 6.30
C ALA A 131 11.93 -13.65 7.01
N SER A 132 11.50 -14.65 6.24
CA SER A 132 11.00 -15.91 6.76
C SER A 132 11.82 -17.09 6.30
N GLY A 133 11.86 -18.13 7.12
CA GLY A 133 12.56 -19.35 6.80
C GLY A 133 12.45 -20.43 7.86
N TYR A 134 13.42 -21.34 7.84
CA TYR A 134 13.52 -22.45 8.78
C TYR A 134 14.87 -22.40 9.49
N ASN A 135 14.86 -22.46 10.83
CA ASN A 135 16.06 -22.32 11.65
C ASN A 135 16.63 -23.66 12.17
N GLY A 136 16.33 -24.75 11.47
CA GLY A 136 16.73 -26.10 11.86
C GLY A 136 15.72 -26.83 12.75
N GLN A 137 14.83 -26.11 13.45
CA GLN A 137 13.80 -26.73 14.31
C GLN A 137 12.38 -26.27 14.00
N LYS A 138 12.20 -24.98 13.72
CA LYS A 138 10.89 -24.34 13.56
C LYS A 138 10.89 -23.37 12.39
N MET A 139 9.69 -23.03 11.93
CA MET A 139 9.52 -21.87 11.06
C MET A 139 9.84 -20.61 11.86
N GLU A 140 10.44 -19.63 11.21
CA GLU A 140 10.85 -18.38 11.83
C GLU A 140 10.56 -17.20 10.89
N ILE A 141 10.10 -16.09 11.48
CA ILE A 141 10.07 -14.77 10.86
C ILE A 141 11.04 -13.89 11.65
N GLU A 142 12.14 -13.49 11.00
CA GLU A 142 13.10 -12.56 11.55
C GLU A 142 12.74 -11.11 11.16
N ILE A 143 12.90 -10.17 12.09
CA ILE A 143 12.58 -8.75 11.90
C ILE A 143 13.79 -7.90 12.28
N SER A 144 14.33 -7.12 11.34
CA SER A 144 15.51 -6.28 11.62
C SER A 144 15.13 -5.01 12.39
N LEU A 145 15.64 -4.88 13.62
CA LEU A 145 15.44 -3.72 14.49
C LEU A 145 16.04 -2.44 13.91
N LEU A 146 17.23 -2.51 13.29
CA LEU A 146 17.85 -1.35 12.65
C LEU A 146 17.06 -0.88 11.43
N LYS A 147 16.53 -1.81 10.61
CA LYS A 147 15.68 -1.47 9.47
C LYS A 147 14.34 -0.93 9.92
N LEU A 148 13.75 -1.51 10.96
CA LEU A 148 12.50 -1.01 11.53
C LEU A 148 12.66 0.41 12.09
N TRP A 149 13.78 0.70 12.74
CA TRP A 149 14.13 2.05 13.17
C TRP A 149 14.26 3.01 11.98
N GLY A 150 15.02 2.63 10.95
CA GLY A 150 15.25 3.44 9.75
C GLY A 150 13.95 3.73 9.00
N PHE A 151 13.15 2.70 8.77
CA PHE A 151 11.84 2.79 8.15
C PHE A 151 10.94 3.80 8.88
N VAL A 152 10.81 3.70 10.20
CA VAL A 152 9.91 4.60 10.96
C VAL A 152 10.46 6.01 11.11
N ASN A 153 11.78 6.20 11.26
CA ASN A 153 12.37 7.49 11.63
C ASN A 153 13.01 8.26 10.46
N VAL A 154 13.43 7.58 9.39
CA VAL A 154 14.17 8.17 8.26
C VAL A 154 13.31 8.20 7.00
N ASP A 155 12.66 7.10 6.64
CA ASP A 155 11.90 7.00 5.38
C ASP A 155 10.48 7.59 5.50
N TYR A 156 9.94 7.64 6.73
CA TYR A 156 8.64 8.24 7.03
C TYR A 156 8.73 9.31 8.14
N PRO A 157 9.55 10.37 7.97
CA PRO A 157 9.82 11.35 9.01
C PRO A 157 8.67 12.36 9.18
N VAL A 158 7.61 12.28 8.37
CA VAL A 158 6.52 13.27 8.31
C VAL A 158 5.59 13.08 9.49
N THR A 159 6.10 13.51 10.65
CA THR A 159 5.52 13.51 11.98
C THR A 159 5.30 12.12 12.57
N LYS A 160 5.45 12.01 13.89
CA LYS A 160 5.14 10.84 14.74
C LYS A 160 3.75 10.17 14.51
N TYR A 161 2.94 10.58 13.53
CA TYR A 161 1.48 10.47 13.51
C TYR A 161 0.79 10.06 12.19
N ASP A 162 1.46 9.37 11.26
CA ASP A 162 0.70 8.32 10.55
C ASP A 162 1.26 6.94 10.86
N SER A 163 1.13 6.56 12.14
CA SER A 163 1.39 5.21 12.63
C SER A 163 0.69 4.14 11.80
N ARG A 164 -0.36 4.47 11.04
CA ARG A 164 -1.07 3.53 10.18
C ARG A 164 -0.27 3.09 8.97
N VAL A 165 0.59 3.93 8.36
CA VAL A 165 1.47 3.48 7.26
C VAL A 165 2.47 2.45 7.78
N ALA A 166 3.14 2.79 8.90
CA ALA A 166 4.13 1.90 9.51
C ALA A 166 3.48 0.58 9.97
N LYS A 167 2.29 0.69 10.57
CA LYS A 167 1.48 -0.45 10.97
C LYS A 167 1.03 -1.31 9.79
N HIS A 168 0.44 -0.74 8.74
CA HIS A 168 0.03 -1.52 7.57
C HIS A 168 1.24 -2.15 6.89
N THR A 169 2.37 -1.45 6.78
CA THR A 169 3.61 -2.02 6.21
C THR A 169 4.10 -3.20 7.04
N PHE A 170 4.10 -3.06 8.38
CA PHE A 170 4.47 -4.15 9.28
C PHE A 170 3.52 -5.34 9.17
N MET A 171 2.20 -5.11 9.22
CA MET A 171 1.18 -6.16 9.05
C MET A 171 1.27 -6.83 7.67
N ASN A 172 1.47 -6.05 6.60
CA ASN A 172 1.65 -6.56 5.25
C ASN A 172 2.91 -7.41 5.16
N GLY A 173 4.02 -6.98 5.78
CA GLY A 173 5.25 -7.76 5.89
C GLY A 173 5.02 -9.10 6.60
N MET A 174 4.33 -9.10 7.74
CA MET A 174 4.00 -10.34 8.46
C MET A 174 3.16 -11.31 7.61
N VAL A 175 2.15 -10.80 6.89
CA VAL A 175 1.32 -11.65 6.01
C VAL A 175 2.13 -12.14 4.79
N HIS A 176 2.98 -11.30 4.23
CA HIS A 176 3.90 -11.64 3.13
C HIS A 176 4.82 -12.81 3.53
N GLU A 177 5.49 -12.68 4.67
CA GLU A 177 6.36 -13.72 5.22
C GLU A 177 5.59 -15.01 5.55
N ALA A 178 4.39 -14.91 6.11
CA ALA A 178 3.57 -16.10 6.37
C ALA A 178 3.10 -16.81 5.09
N LEU A 179 2.85 -16.06 4.00
CA LEU A 179 2.51 -16.62 2.70
C LEU A 179 3.68 -17.41 2.10
N HIS A 180 4.92 -16.97 2.34
CA HIS A 180 6.11 -17.73 1.98
C HIS A 180 6.16 -19.05 2.76
N LEU A 181 5.99 -19.01 4.09
CA LEU A 181 6.05 -20.21 4.94
C LEU A 181 5.02 -21.30 4.57
N ARG A 182 3.80 -20.93 4.13
CA ARG A 182 2.77 -21.92 3.72
C ARG A 182 3.11 -22.67 2.43
N GLY A 183 4.04 -22.17 1.63
CA GLY A 183 4.43 -22.76 0.34
C GLY A 183 5.78 -23.49 0.35
N GLN A 184 6.52 -23.47 1.44
CA GLN A 184 7.92 -23.89 1.45
C GLN A 184 8.11 -25.39 1.64
N LYS A 185 9.02 -25.96 0.83
CA LYS A 185 9.81 -27.13 1.23
C LYS A 185 10.97 -26.63 2.11
N LYS A 186 11.41 -27.45 3.06
CA LYS A 186 12.43 -27.14 4.08
C LYS A 186 13.76 -26.57 3.55
N GLU A 187 14.07 -26.77 2.28
CA GLU A 187 15.36 -26.53 1.62
C GLU A 187 15.59 -25.07 1.15
N PHE A 188 14.57 -24.19 1.19
CA PHE A 188 14.63 -22.90 0.47
C PHE A 188 15.11 -21.71 1.29
N PHE A 189 15.06 -21.79 2.62
CA PHE A 189 15.38 -20.68 3.52
C PHE A 189 16.06 -21.20 4.79
N ASP A 190 17.11 -21.98 4.60
CA ASP A 190 18.06 -22.22 5.68
C ASP A 190 18.96 -20.99 5.80
N PHE A 191 18.80 -20.23 6.89
CA PHE A 191 19.67 -19.09 7.20
C PHE A 191 21.11 -19.52 7.49
N SER A 192 21.40 -20.83 7.58
CA SER A 192 22.70 -21.38 7.94
C SER A 192 23.60 -21.75 6.74
N GLU A 193 23.12 -21.74 5.49
CA GLU A 193 23.92 -22.24 4.37
C GLU A 193 24.68 -21.15 3.59
N ASN A 194 26.01 -21.31 3.55
CA ASN A 194 26.90 -20.80 2.50
C ASN A 194 26.55 -21.49 1.17
N SER A 195 25.45 -21.09 0.54
CA SER A 195 25.15 -21.50 -0.83
C SER A 195 26.15 -20.86 -1.80
N THR A 196 26.98 -21.69 -2.45
CA THR A 196 27.92 -21.26 -3.51
C THR A 196 27.24 -21.01 -4.86
N ASP A 197 25.94 -21.32 -4.99
CA ASP A 197 25.13 -21.11 -6.19
C ASP A 197 24.10 -20.00 -5.97
N THR A 198 24.62 -18.77 -5.89
CA THR A 198 23.86 -17.55 -5.64
C THR A 198 22.81 -17.28 -6.72
N GLN A 199 23.03 -17.74 -7.95
CA GLN A 199 22.11 -17.51 -9.06
C GLN A 199 20.89 -18.42 -9.03
N ARG A 200 21.07 -19.73 -8.73
CA ARG A 200 19.92 -20.63 -8.53
C ARG A 200 19.05 -20.18 -7.36
N VAL A 201 19.66 -19.79 -6.24
CA VAL A 201 18.95 -19.26 -5.06
C VAL A 201 18.17 -17.99 -5.41
N TYR A 202 18.76 -17.09 -6.21
CA TYR A 202 18.08 -15.87 -6.67
C TYR A 202 16.84 -16.20 -7.53
N GLU A 203 16.96 -17.10 -8.50
CA GLU A 203 15.85 -17.47 -9.38
C GLU A 203 14.70 -18.17 -8.64
N GLU A 204 15.03 -19.04 -7.68
CA GLU A 204 14.04 -19.72 -6.84
C GLU A 204 13.30 -18.72 -5.93
N ARG A 205 14.03 -17.79 -5.31
CA ARG A 205 13.41 -16.71 -4.52
C ARG A 205 12.55 -15.80 -5.38
N LEU A 206 13.00 -15.42 -6.57
CA LEU A 206 12.21 -14.59 -7.47
C LEU A 206 10.90 -15.27 -7.89
N LYS A 207 10.92 -16.58 -8.19
CA LYS A 207 9.70 -17.33 -8.50
C LYS A 207 8.71 -17.30 -7.33
N GLU A 208 9.22 -17.40 -6.12
CA GLU A 208 8.43 -17.40 -4.90
C GLU A 208 7.86 -16.00 -4.57
N GLU A 209 8.65 -14.93 -4.76
CA GLU A 209 8.18 -13.53 -4.70
C GLU A 209 7.07 -13.27 -5.74
N LEU A 210 7.25 -13.73 -6.98
CA LEU A 210 6.25 -13.61 -8.05
C LEU A 210 4.97 -14.42 -7.77
N ARG A 211 5.04 -15.43 -6.90
CA ARG A 211 3.86 -16.17 -6.43
C ARG A 211 3.13 -15.41 -5.32
N VAL A 212 3.86 -14.81 -4.38
CA VAL A 212 3.29 -14.20 -3.17
C VAL A 212 2.78 -12.78 -3.40
N TRP A 213 3.53 -11.92 -4.09
CA TRP A 213 3.16 -10.52 -4.29
C TRP A 213 1.79 -10.31 -4.94
N PRO A 214 1.39 -11.04 -5.99
CA PRO A 214 0.05 -10.90 -6.58
C PRO A 214 -1.06 -11.20 -5.56
N ILE A 215 -0.86 -12.22 -4.71
CA ILE A 215 -1.81 -12.58 -3.66
C ILE A 215 -1.92 -11.44 -2.65
N MET A 216 -0.78 -10.90 -2.18
CA MET A 216 -0.74 -9.76 -1.27
C MET A 216 -1.42 -8.52 -1.85
N ILE A 217 -1.12 -8.20 -3.11
CA ILE A 217 -1.64 -7.02 -3.79
C ILE A 217 -3.16 -7.11 -3.90
N ILE A 218 -3.68 -8.22 -4.42
CA ILE A 218 -5.11 -8.39 -4.69
C ILE A 218 -5.92 -8.47 -3.40
N ASN A 219 -5.41 -9.19 -2.39
CA ASN A 219 -6.20 -9.53 -1.21
C ASN A 219 -5.98 -8.62 0.01
N VAL A 220 -4.89 -7.83 0.02
CA VAL A 220 -4.54 -6.97 1.16
C VAL A 220 -4.39 -5.52 0.72
N ILE A 221 -3.44 -5.24 -0.17
CA ILE A 221 -3.06 -3.85 -0.53
C ILE A 221 -4.19 -3.14 -1.26
N ARG A 222 -4.75 -3.77 -2.30
CA ARG A 222 -5.82 -3.17 -3.10
C ARG A 222 -7.08 -2.88 -2.28
N PRO A 223 -7.60 -3.80 -1.44
CA PRO A 223 -8.71 -3.48 -0.55
C PRO A 223 -8.42 -2.31 0.40
N LEU A 224 -7.22 -2.26 1.01
CA LEU A 224 -6.81 -1.14 1.87
C LEU A 224 -6.80 0.19 1.09
N ARG A 225 -6.31 0.19 -0.15
CA ARG A 225 -6.30 1.34 -1.04
C ARG A 225 -7.72 1.80 -1.38
N VAL A 226 -8.63 0.87 -1.67
CA VAL A 226 -10.04 1.17 -2.00
C VAL A 226 -10.75 1.88 -0.85
N VAL A 227 -10.46 1.51 0.40
CA VAL A 227 -11.03 2.16 1.60
C VAL A 227 -10.20 3.35 2.09
N GLY A 228 -9.25 3.85 1.28
CA GLY A 228 -8.45 5.03 1.59
C GLY A 228 -7.50 4.88 2.78
N GLN A 229 -7.10 3.65 3.13
CA GLN A 229 -6.08 3.47 4.15
C GLN A 229 -4.70 3.90 3.63
N PRO A 230 -3.88 4.52 4.48
CA PRO A 230 -2.55 4.97 4.08
C PRO A 230 -1.61 3.76 3.96
N LEU A 231 -0.85 3.73 2.87
CA LEU A 231 0.06 2.65 2.47
C LEU A 231 1.41 3.25 2.08
N ASN A 232 2.46 2.44 2.11
CA ASN A 232 3.76 2.85 1.58
C ASN A 232 3.70 3.00 0.05
N ASN A 233 4.60 3.81 -0.52
CA ASN A 233 4.60 4.10 -1.96
C ASN A 233 4.82 2.85 -2.81
N ASP A 234 5.68 1.94 -2.37
CA ASP A 234 6.00 0.72 -3.13
C ASP A 234 4.78 -0.20 -3.25
N ASP A 235 3.96 -0.32 -2.21
CA ASP A 235 2.71 -1.09 -2.23
C ASP A 235 1.69 -0.46 -3.20
N ILE A 236 1.62 0.88 -3.23
CA ILE A 236 0.75 1.63 -4.16
C ILE A 236 1.22 1.44 -5.61
N GLU A 237 2.53 1.52 -5.85
CA GLU A 237 3.15 1.31 -7.16
C GLU A 237 2.92 -0.13 -7.63
N ALA A 238 3.13 -1.13 -6.77
CA ALA A 238 2.92 -2.53 -7.06
C ALA A 238 1.47 -2.82 -7.50
N ASP A 239 0.47 -2.28 -6.78
CA ASP A 239 -0.95 -2.39 -7.20
C ASP A 239 -1.21 -1.66 -8.52
N GLY A 240 -0.63 -0.49 -8.73
CA GLY A 240 -0.74 0.26 -9.98
C GLY A 240 -0.23 -0.55 -11.19
N ILE A 241 0.96 -1.14 -11.07
CA ILE A 241 1.59 -1.94 -12.12
C ILE A 241 0.77 -3.21 -12.36
N LEU A 242 0.42 -3.97 -11.31
CA LEU A 242 -0.32 -5.22 -11.48
C LEU A 242 -1.70 -4.99 -12.12
N ARG A 243 -2.40 -3.91 -11.76
CA ARG A 243 -3.65 -3.51 -12.43
C ARG A 243 -3.43 -3.15 -13.90
N GLY A 244 -2.35 -2.43 -14.22
CA GLY A 244 -1.97 -2.14 -15.62
C GLY A 244 -1.71 -3.42 -16.42
N CYS A 245 -1.19 -4.45 -15.75
CA CYS A 245 -0.99 -5.80 -16.28
C CYS A 245 -2.25 -6.69 -16.25
N LYS A 246 -3.44 -6.15 -15.93
CA LYS A 246 -4.70 -6.90 -15.81
C LYS A 246 -4.61 -8.10 -14.85
N ASP A 247 -3.90 -7.90 -13.74
CA ASP A 247 -3.66 -8.92 -12.72
C ASP A 247 -2.88 -10.16 -13.21
N ASP A 248 -2.19 -10.07 -14.36
CA ASP A 248 -1.26 -11.10 -14.83
C ASP A 248 0.12 -10.95 -14.13
N PRO A 249 0.51 -11.89 -13.25
CA PRO A 249 1.79 -11.82 -12.54
C PRO A 249 2.98 -12.14 -13.44
N SER A 250 2.76 -12.69 -14.64
CA SER A 250 3.81 -12.98 -15.63
C SER A 250 4.10 -11.79 -16.54
N CYS A 251 3.34 -10.72 -16.41
CA CYS A 251 3.52 -9.49 -17.16
C CYS A 251 4.93 -8.92 -16.97
N PRO A 252 5.67 -8.58 -18.06
CA PRO A 252 7.06 -8.11 -17.96
C PRO A 252 7.26 -6.91 -17.03
N LEU A 253 6.32 -5.96 -17.03
CA LEU A 253 6.39 -4.78 -16.16
C LEU A 253 6.32 -5.15 -14.68
N PHE A 254 5.45 -6.10 -14.33
CA PHE A 254 5.32 -6.56 -12.95
C PHE A 254 6.53 -7.39 -12.52
N VAL A 255 7.00 -8.28 -13.41
CA VAL A 255 8.20 -9.09 -13.16
C VAL A 255 9.43 -8.22 -12.90
N GLU A 256 9.65 -7.18 -13.70
CA GLU A 256 10.78 -6.25 -13.52
C GLU A 256 10.65 -5.42 -12.24
N PHE A 257 9.44 -5.02 -11.86
CA PHE A 257 9.20 -4.35 -10.58
C PHE A 257 9.59 -5.25 -9.40
N ILE A 258 9.15 -6.51 -9.39
CA ILE A 258 9.50 -7.47 -8.33
C ILE A 258 11.00 -7.74 -8.30
N LYS A 259 11.65 -7.94 -9.45
CA LYS A 259 13.11 -8.09 -9.53
C LYS A 259 13.84 -6.89 -8.93
N LYS A 260 13.41 -5.67 -9.24
CA LYS A 260 14.01 -4.45 -8.71
C LYS A 260 13.87 -4.36 -7.19
N ARG A 261 12.70 -4.73 -6.65
CA ARG A 261 12.42 -4.74 -5.21
C ARG A 261 13.26 -5.79 -4.48
N PHE A 262 13.44 -6.95 -5.09
CA PHE A 262 14.21 -8.08 -4.55
C PHE A 262 15.73 -7.94 -4.78
N ARG A 263 16.18 -7.02 -5.64
CA ARG A 263 17.56 -7.00 -6.11
C ARG A 263 18.54 -6.85 -4.95
N ASP A 264 19.40 -7.86 -4.82
CA ASP A 264 20.50 -7.86 -3.89
C ASP A 264 21.51 -6.76 -4.29
N PRO A 265 21.85 -5.80 -3.40
CA PRO A 265 22.86 -4.79 -3.67
C PRO A 265 24.26 -5.35 -3.94
N TYR A 266 24.49 -6.67 -3.75
CA TYR A 266 25.74 -7.34 -4.12
C TYR A 266 25.82 -7.78 -5.59
N GLN A 267 24.74 -7.68 -6.37
CA GLN A 267 24.79 -7.85 -7.83
C GLN A 267 25.09 -6.51 -8.51
N LYS A 268 26.38 -6.16 -8.58
CA LYS A 268 26.92 -5.14 -9.50
C LYS A 268 27.52 -5.80 -10.73
#